data_AF-S3MEE4-F1
#
_entry.id   AF-S3MEE4-F1
#
_cell.length_a   1.000
_cell.length_b   1.000
_cell.length_c   1.000
_cell.angle_alpha   90.00
_cell.angle_beta   90.00
_cell.angle_gamma   90.00
#
_symmetry.space_group_name_H-M   'P 1'
#
loop_
_entity.id
_entity.type
_entity.pdbx_description
1 polymer ?
#
loop_
_entity_poly.entity_id
_entity_poly.type
_entity_poly.pdbx_seq_one_letter_code
_entity_poly.pdbx_strand_id
1 'polypeptide(L)'
;MERIVLKLGMFETLMVAVIAIYVGEFLRNKIPVLKKYCLPAAVVGGTLFALISLLLYSVNIFELNFDYKTVNQLFYCLFFAASGAAASLALLKKGGKLVIIFTVLAALLAALQNAAAISVGNLFHISPLISMMTGSIPMTGGHGNAASFAPIAVEAGATELQQWKSRSRQQPSV
;
A
#
# COMPACT_ATOMS: atom_id res chain seq x y z
N MET A 1 -30.67 -4.52 11.74
CA MET A 1 -30.34 -5.95 11.89
C MET A 1 -28.94 -6.02 12.46
N GLU A 2 -28.79 -6.74 13.57
CA GLU A 2 -27.55 -6.84 14.35
C GLU A 2 -26.51 -7.63 13.54
N ARG A 3 -25.36 -7.02 13.26
CA ARG A 3 -24.26 -7.66 12.53
C ARG A 3 -23.37 -8.42 13.50
N ILE A 4 -22.97 -9.62 13.12
CA ILE A 4 -22.01 -10.40 13.92
C ILE A 4 -20.60 -9.87 13.59
N VAL A 5 -20.00 -9.16 14.55
CA VAL A 5 -18.63 -8.65 14.45
C VAL A 5 -17.66 -9.74 14.90
N LEU A 6 -16.91 -10.30 13.95
CA LEU A 6 -15.84 -11.25 14.23
C LEU A 6 -14.52 -10.50 14.33
N LYS A 7 -13.97 -10.41 15.55
CA LYS A 7 -12.64 -9.86 15.78
C LYS A 7 -11.60 -10.95 15.55
N LEU A 8 -10.79 -10.76 14.52
CA LEU A 8 -9.68 -11.65 14.18
C LEU A 8 -8.39 -11.04 14.74
N GLY A 9 -7.76 -11.78 15.65
CA GLY A 9 -6.48 -11.40 16.21
C GLY A 9 -5.35 -11.45 15.18
N MET A 10 -4.15 -11.07 15.62
CA MET A 10 -2.94 -11.03 14.79
C MET A 10 -2.69 -12.36 14.05
N PHE A 11 -2.72 -13.49 14.76
CA PHE A 11 -2.42 -14.80 14.19
C PHE A 11 -3.48 -15.25 13.18
N GLU A 12 -4.76 -14.99 13.45
CA GLU A 12 -5.87 -15.32 12.55
C GLU A 12 -5.81 -14.47 11.27
N THR A 13 -5.51 -13.18 11.42
CA THR A 13 -5.29 -12.27 10.28
C THR A 13 -4.13 -12.74 9.41
N LEU A 14 -3.03 -13.20 10.02
CA LEU A 14 -1.88 -13.78 9.32
C LEU A 14 -2.25 -15.07 8.59
N MET A 15 -2.99 -15.96 9.25
CA MET A 15 -3.48 -17.20 8.64
C MET A 15 -4.33 -16.91 7.41
N VAL A 16 -5.28 -15.98 7.51
CA VAL A 16 -6.12 -15.56 6.38
C VAL A 16 -5.28 -14.96 5.25
N ALA A 17 -4.28 -14.13 5.57
CA ALA A 17 -3.37 -13.57 4.58
C ALA A 17 -2.57 -14.65 3.83
N VAL A 18 -2.06 -15.66 4.53
CA VAL A 18 -1.34 -16.79 3.93
C VAL A 18 -2.27 -17.61 3.02
N ILE A 19 -3.48 -17.93 3.48
CA ILE A 19 -4.49 -18.64 2.67
C ILE A 19 -4.82 -17.83 1.41
N ALA A 20 -5.01 -16.52 1.53
CA ALA A 20 -5.28 -15.65 0.39
C ALA A 20 -4.13 -15.69 -0.63
N ILE A 21 -2.87 -15.72 -0.21
CA ILE A 21 -1.71 -15.85 -1.12
C ILE A 21 -1.77 -17.18 -1.89
N TYR A 22 -2.00 -18.30 -1.21
CA TYR A 22 -2.11 -19.62 -1.87
C TYR A 22 -3.27 -19.67 -2.88
N VAL A 23 -4.43 -19.11 -2.52
CA VAL A 23 -5.58 -18.98 -3.43
C VAL A 23 -5.22 -18.11 -4.63
N GLY A 24 -4.53 -16.99 -4.40
CA GLY A 24 -4.05 -16.10 -5.46
C GLY A 24 -3.07 -16.77 -6.41
N GLU A 25 -2.17 -17.62 -5.88
CA GLU A 25 -1.24 -18.41 -6.68
C GLU A 25 -1.95 -19.48 -7.51
N PHE A 26 -2.90 -20.20 -6.91
CA PHE A 26 -3.75 -21.15 -7.64
C PHE A 26 -4.50 -20.48 -8.79
N LEU A 27 -5.08 -19.30 -8.55
CA LEU A 27 -5.81 -18.56 -9.56
C LEU A 27 -4.89 -18.00 -10.66
N ARG A 28 -3.69 -17.53 -10.30
CA ARG A 28 -2.66 -17.09 -11.24
C ARG A 28 -2.17 -18.22 -12.15
N ASN A 29 -2.11 -19.44 -11.64
CA ASN A 29 -1.73 -20.62 -12.43
C ASN A 29 -2.84 -21.08 -13.39
N LYS A 30 -4.11 -20.86 -13.03
CA LYS A 30 -5.26 -21.15 -13.90
C LYS A 30 -5.49 -20.09 -14.99
N ILE A 31 -5.26 -18.81 -14.67
CA ILE A 31 -5.54 -17.69 -15.58
C ILE A 31 -4.22 -17.08 -16.09
N PRO A 32 -3.76 -17.43 -17.30
CA PRO A 32 -2.45 -16.98 -17.81
C PRO A 32 -2.37 -15.45 -18.01
N VAL A 33 -3.50 -14.77 -18.12
CA VAL A 33 -3.58 -13.30 -18.18
C VAL A 33 -3.01 -12.65 -16.92
N LEU A 34 -3.26 -13.22 -15.73
CA LEU A 34 -2.72 -12.70 -14.46
C LEU A 34 -1.19 -12.82 -14.40
N LYS A 35 -0.66 -13.89 -14.99
CA LYS A 35 0.79 -14.09 -15.14
C LYS A 35 1.38 -13.13 -16.18
N LYS A 36 0.67 -12.88 -17.29
CA LYS A 36 1.08 -11.97 -18.36
C LYS A 36 1.24 -10.51 -17.90
N TYR A 37 0.40 -10.04 -16.99
CA TYR A 37 0.48 -8.68 -16.40
C TYR A 37 1.29 -8.60 -15.11
N CYS A 38 2.09 -9.62 -14.79
CA CYS A 38 2.95 -9.65 -13.59
C CYS A 38 2.22 -9.38 -12.27
N LEU A 39 0.92 -9.73 -12.17
CA LEU A 39 0.17 -9.53 -10.94
C LEU A 39 0.67 -10.50 -9.85
N PRO A 40 1.16 -9.99 -8.70
CA PRO A 40 1.58 -10.84 -7.59
C PRO A 40 0.40 -11.66 -7.04
N ALA A 41 0.67 -12.88 -6.56
CA ALA A 41 -0.34 -13.75 -5.95
C ALA A 41 -1.05 -13.06 -4.77
N ALA A 42 -0.32 -12.30 -3.95
CA ALA A 42 -0.87 -11.53 -2.84
C ALA A 42 -1.92 -10.50 -3.28
N VAL A 43 -1.74 -9.84 -4.43
CA VAL A 43 -2.69 -8.85 -4.96
C VAL A 43 -3.95 -9.55 -5.47
N VAL A 44 -3.79 -10.65 -6.23
CA VAL A 44 -4.90 -11.43 -6.77
C VAL A 44 -5.75 -12.02 -5.64
N GLY A 45 -5.11 -12.71 -4.70
CA GLY A 45 -5.76 -13.33 -3.56
C GLY A 45 -6.41 -12.32 -2.61
N GLY A 46 -5.69 -11.23 -2.30
CA GLY A 46 -6.22 -10.13 -1.48
C GLY A 46 -7.41 -9.43 -2.12
N THR A 47 -7.39 -9.19 -3.44
CA THR A 47 -8.52 -8.58 -4.14
C THR A 47 -9.73 -9.49 -4.14
N LEU A 48 -9.55 -10.79 -4.38
CA LEU A 48 -10.64 -11.77 -4.29
C LEU A 48 -11.23 -11.82 -2.87
N PHE A 49 -10.37 -11.85 -1.85
CA PHE A 49 -10.79 -11.83 -0.46
C PHE A 49 -11.55 -10.55 -0.09
N ALA A 50 -11.10 -9.39 -0.57
CA ALA A 50 -11.76 -8.11 -0.37
C ALA A 50 -13.15 -8.07 -1.02
N LEU A 51 -13.30 -8.62 -2.23
CA LEU A 51 -14.60 -8.71 -2.91
C LEU A 51 -15.57 -9.63 -2.17
N ILE A 52 -15.10 -10.78 -1.68
CA ILE A 52 -15.91 -11.70 -0.86
C ILE A 52 -16.33 -11.00 0.43
N SER A 53 -15.39 -10.36 1.13
CA SER A 53 -15.67 -9.64 2.37
C SER A 53 -16.67 -8.49 2.15
N LEU A 54 -16.56 -7.78 1.03
CA LEU A 54 -17.49 -6.72 0.64
C LEU A 54 -18.91 -7.26 0.36
N LEU A 55 -19.02 -8.41 -0.32
CA LEU A 55 -20.31 -9.07 -0.54
C LEU A 55 -20.94 -9.51 0.78
N LEU A 56 -20.19 -10.15 1.67
CA LEU A 56 -20.67 -10.56 2.99
C LEU A 56 -21.13 -9.36 3.84
N TYR A 57 -20.40 -8.25 3.75
CA TYR A 57 -20.77 -6.99 4.38
C TYR A 57 -22.07 -6.42 3.80
N SER A 58 -22.22 -6.41 2.47
CA SER A 58 -23.41 -5.91 1.78
C SER A 58 -24.68 -6.70 2.11
N VAL A 59 -24.55 -7.99 2.45
CA VAL A 59 -25.68 -8.87 2.81
C VAL A 59 -25.95 -8.84 4.33
N ASN A 60 -25.23 -8.03 5.12
CA ASN A 60 -25.37 -7.89 6.59
C ASN A 60 -25.16 -9.18 7.40
N ILE A 61 -24.34 -10.12 6.91
CA ILE A 61 -24.13 -11.41 7.59
C ILE A 61 -22.95 -11.35 8.58
N PHE A 62 -21.77 -10.93 8.12
CA PHE A 62 -20.54 -10.89 8.93
C PHE A 62 -19.78 -9.58 8.74
N GLU A 63 -19.21 -9.10 9.82
CA GLU A 63 -18.34 -7.93 9.87
C GLU A 63 -16.97 -8.38 10.40
N LEU A 64 -16.01 -8.53 9.48
CA LEU A 64 -14.68 -9.07 9.79
C LEU A 64 -13.75 -7.93 10.22
N ASN A 65 -13.47 -7.86 11.52
CA ASN A 65 -12.61 -6.82 12.09
C ASN A 65 -11.21 -7.42 12.32
N PHE A 66 -10.27 -7.09 11.44
CA PHE A 66 -8.90 -7.62 11.49
C PHE A 66 -7.98 -6.69 12.29
N ASP A 67 -7.12 -7.27 13.14
CA ASP A 67 -5.97 -6.54 13.68
C ASP A 67 -4.83 -6.44 12.64
N TYR A 68 -5.08 -5.69 11.57
CA TYR A 68 -4.11 -5.50 10.47
C TYR A 68 -3.01 -4.50 10.83
N LYS A 69 -3.23 -3.61 11.80
CA LYS A 69 -2.29 -2.54 12.14
C LYS A 69 -1.00 -3.11 12.72
N THR A 70 -1.14 -4.02 13.69
CA THR A 70 0.01 -4.62 14.37
C THR A 70 0.83 -5.49 13.41
N VAL A 71 0.14 -6.28 12.58
CA VAL A 71 0.77 -7.13 11.54
C VAL A 71 1.53 -6.27 10.51
N ASN A 72 0.88 -5.25 9.95
CA ASN A 72 1.48 -4.40 8.92
C ASN A 72 2.70 -3.64 9.45
N GLN A 73 2.63 -3.11 10.67
CA GLN A 73 3.74 -2.39 11.28
C GLN A 73 4.98 -3.28 11.44
N LEU A 74 4.80 -4.52 11.91
CA LEU A 74 5.90 -5.48 12.03
C LEU A 74 6.55 -5.77 10.67
N PHE A 75 5.74 -6.04 9.64
CA PHE A 75 6.27 -6.34 8.31
C PHE A 75 6.89 -5.14 7.60
N TYR A 76 6.37 -3.92 7.80
CA TYR A 76 7.01 -2.71 7.29
C TYR A 76 8.36 -2.47 7.95
N CYS A 77 8.45 -2.57 9.29
CA CYS A 77 9.72 -2.44 10.01
C CYS A 77 10.73 -3.49 9.51
N LEU A 78 10.31 -4.75 9.35
CA LEU A 78 11.18 -5.81 8.83
C LEU A 78 11.64 -5.53 7.39
N PHE A 79 10.73 -5.10 6.52
CA PHE A 79 11.03 -4.77 5.12
C PHE A 79 12.03 -3.62 5.00
N PHE A 80 11.81 -2.51 5.72
CA PHE A 80 12.70 -1.36 5.67
C PHE A 80 14.04 -1.65 6.36
N ALA A 81 14.05 -2.39 7.46
CA ALA A 81 15.28 -2.82 8.11
C ALA A 81 16.10 -3.76 7.20
N ALA A 82 15.47 -4.76 6.58
CA ALA A 82 16.14 -5.68 5.66
C ALA A 82 16.64 -4.97 4.40
N SER A 83 15.84 -4.08 3.81
CA SER A 83 16.25 -3.28 2.64
C SER A 83 17.41 -2.34 2.98
N GLY A 84 17.38 -1.73 4.18
CA GLY A 84 18.47 -0.91 4.70
C GLY A 84 19.74 -1.71 4.96
N ALA A 85 19.63 -2.92 5.54
CA ALA A 85 20.76 -3.81 5.77
C ALA A 85 21.36 -4.36 4.45
N ALA A 86 20.52 -4.59 3.44
CA ALA A 86 20.95 -4.99 2.10
C ALA A 86 21.69 -3.85 1.36
N ALA A 87 21.43 -2.58 1.73
CA ALA A 87 22.15 -1.43 1.20
C ALA A 87 23.57 -1.38 1.76
N SER A 88 24.52 -1.98 1.04
CA SER A 88 25.93 -1.96 1.41
C SER A 88 26.69 -0.85 0.69
N LEU A 89 27.55 -0.12 1.42
CA LEU A 89 28.54 0.81 0.84
C LEU A 89 29.45 0.11 -0.19
N ALA A 90 29.68 -1.20 -0.04
CA ALA A 90 30.44 -1.98 -1.02
C ALA A 90 29.69 -2.14 -2.34
N LEU A 91 28.36 -2.26 -2.31
CA LEU A 91 27.52 -2.31 -3.51
C LEU A 91 27.54 -0.97 -4.26
N LEU A 92 27.48 0.14 -3.50
CA LEU A 92 27.56 1.50 -4.04
C LEU A 92 28.92 1.77 -4.70
N LYS A 93 30.02 1.35 -4.04
CA LYS A 93 31.37 1.45 -4.59
C LYS A 93 31.57 0.59 -5.84
N LYS A 94 31.00 -0.62 -5.88
CA LYS A 94 31.03 -1.49 -7.07
C LYS A 94 30.27 -0.90 -8.25
N GLY A 95 29.15 -0.23 -8.00
CA GLY A 95 28.37 0.44 -9.05
C GLY A 95 28.99 1.74 -9.57
N GLY A 96 29.89 2.35 -8.80
CA GLY A 96 30.78 3.43 -9.25
C GLY A 96 30.04 4.61 -9.92
N LYS A 97 30.56 5.05 -11.07
CA LYS A 97 30.01 6.20 -11.83
C LYS A 97 28.58 5.98 -12.32
N LEU A 98 28.21 4.75 -12.68
CA LEU A 98 26.89 4.41 -13.20
C LEU A 98 25.79 4.62 -12.14
N VAL A 99 26.07 4.30 -10.87
CA VAL A 99 25.11 4.54 -9.77
C VAL A 99 24.87 6.02 -9.54
N ILE A 100 25.90 6.86 -9.66
CA ILE A 100 25.74 8.31 -9.51
C ILE A 100 24.88 8.86 -10.65
N ILE A 101 25.18 8.48 -11.90
CA ILE A 101 24.39 8.91 -13.08
C ILE A 101 22.94 8.45 -12.93
N PHE A 102 22.72 7.18 -12.58
CA PHE A 102 21.38 6.64 -12.36
C PHE A 102 20.64 7.40 -11.25
N THR A 103 21.30 7.68 -10.12
CA THR A 103 20.70 8.44 -9.00
C THR A 103 20.28 9.83 -9.44
N VAL A 104 21.11 10.54 -10.20
CA VAL A 104 20.78 11.88 -10.72
C VAL A 104 19.59 11.80 -11.68
N LEU A 105 19.58 10.85 -12.61
CA LEU A 105 18.47 10.67 -13.55
C LEU A 105 17.18 10.28 -12.83
N ALA A 106 17.25 9.40 -11.82
CA ALA A 106 16.12 9.00 -11.00
C ALA A 106 15.57 10.18 -10.17
N ALA A 107 16.44 11.02 -9.62
CA ALA A 107 16.04 12.24 -8.91
C ALA A 107 15.35 13.24 -9.85
N LEU A 108 15.88 13.44 -11.05
CA LEU A 108 15.24 14.26 -12.08
C LEU A 108 13.87 13.70 -12.49
N LEU A 109 13.77 12.39 -12.72
CA LEU A 109 12.50 11.75 -13.05
C LEU A 109 11.49 11.88 -11.91
N ALA A 110 11.92 11.72 -10.65
CA ALA A 110 11.07 11.91 -9.48
C ALA A 110 10.57 13.37 -9.38
N ALA A 111 11.42 14.35 -9.66
CA ALA A 111 11.02 15.76 -9.70
C ALA A 111 9.97 16.02 -10.80
N LEU A 112 10.17 15.45 -11.99
CA LEU A 112 9.20 15.55 -13.09
C LEU A 112 7.86 14.86 -12.76
N GLN A 113 7.90 13.68 -12.13
CA GLN A 113 6.70 12.97 -11.66
C GLN A 113 5.90 13.80 -10.65
N ASN A 114 6.58 14.44 -9.69
CA ASN A 114 5.92 15.31 -8.71
C ASN A 114 5.38 16.59 -9.36
N ALA A 115 6.10 17.19 -10.29
CA ALA A 115 5.63 18.34 -11.05
C ALA A 115 4.36 18.02 -11.84
N ALA A 116 4.33 16.86 -12.52
CA ALA A 116 3.15 16.38 -13.23
C ALA A 116 1.99 16.05 -12.28
N ALA A 117 2.26 15.42 -11.14
CA ALA A 117 1.22 15.09 -10.17
C ALA A 117 0.58 16.34 -9.55
N ILE A 118 1.39 17.35 -9.21
CA ILE A 118 0.91 18.63 -8.68
C ILE A 118 0.17 19.43 -9.76
N SER A 119 0.64 19.44 -11.02
CA SER A 119 -0.04 20.18 -12.09
C SER A 119 -1.43 19.62 -12.37
N VAL A 120 -1.57 18.29 -12.40
CA VAL A 120 -2.86 17.61 -12.52
C VAL A 120 -3.69 17.83 -11.26
N GLY A 121 -3.10 17.71 -10.06
CA GLY A 121 -3.79 17.94 -8.79
C GLY A 121 -4.41 19.34 -8.68
N ASN A 122 -3.67 20.36 -9.11
CA ASN A 122 -4.15 21.75 -9.14
C ASN A 122 -5.34 21.94 -10.08
N LEU A 123 -5.39 21.20 -11.21
CA LEU A 123 -6.54 21.23 -12.13
C LEU A 123 -7.81 20.69 -11.46
N PHE A 124 -7.68 19.75 -10.53
CA PHE A 124 -8.77 19.17 -9.77
C PHE A 124 -8.97 19.81 -8.38
N HIS A 125 -8.28 20.92 -8.08
CA HIS A 125 -8.30 21.60 -6.77
C HIS A 125 -7.93 20.71 -5.57
N ILE A 126 -7.09 19.69 -5.80
CA ILE A 126 -6.62 18.76 -4.76
C ILE A 126 -5.39 19.34 -4.06
N SER A 127 -5.25 19.10 -2.76
CA SER A 127 -4.08 19.59 -2.01
C SER A 127 -2.75 19.03 -2.56
N PRO A 128 -1.68 19.85 -2.67
CA PRO A 128 -0.39 19.41 -3.23
C PRO A 128 0.24 18.21 -2.51
N LEU A 129 0.00 18.08 -1.20
CA LEU A 129 0.47 16.94 -0.39
C LEU A 129 -0.18 15.63 -0.85
N ILE A 130 -1.47 15.64 -1.18
CA ILE A 130 -2.18 14.47 -1.71
C ILE A 130 -1.74 14.19 -3.14
N SER A 131 -1.54 15.24 -3.95
CA SER A 131 -1.01 15.09 -5.30
C SER A 131 0.35 14.38 -5.30
N MET A 132 1.26 14.73 -4.38
CA MET A 132 2.55 14.06 -4.22
C MET A 132 2.43 12.58 -3.83
N MET A 133 1.36 12.16 -3.14
CA MET A 133 1.06 10.75 -2.86
C MET A 133 0.73 9.94 -4.12
N THR A 134 0.43 10.60 -5.25
CA THR A 134 0.23 9.97 -6.56
C THR A 134 1.45 10.08 -7.48
N GLY A 135 2.47 10.83 -7.06
CA GLY A 135 3.70 11.08 -7.81
C GLY A 135 4.83 10.11 -7.45
N SER A 136 6.01 10.65 -7.14
CA SER A 136 7.22 9.84 -6.93
C SER A 136 7.17 8.94 -5.70
N ILE A 137 6.32 9.22 -4.72
CA ILE A 137 6.29 8.52 -3.43
C ILE A 137 5.93 7.03 -3.61
N PRO A 138 4.80 6.66 -4.26
CA PRO A 138 4.53 5.27 -4.63
C PRO A 138 5.39 4.78 -5.80
N MET A 139 5.84 5.64 -6.71
CA MET A 139 6.56 5.18 -7.91
C MET A 139 8.01 4.77 -7.62
N THR A 140 8.67 5.38 -6.64
CA THR A 140 10.06 5.04 -6.27
C THR A 140 10.13 3.97 -5.19
N GLY A 141 9.14 3.91 -4.30
CA GLY A 141 9.16 3.01 -3.13
C GLY A 141 7.96 2.06 -3.00
N GLY A 142 7.10 2.01 -4.03
CA GLY A 142 5.94 1.13 -4.09
C GLY A 142 4.89 1.40 -2.99
N HIS A 143 4.09 0.37 -2.72
CA HIS A 143 3.01 0.41 -1.73
C HIS A 143 3.54 0.60 -0.30
N GLY A 144 4.76 0.13 0.00
CA GLY A 144 5.38 0.30 1.32
C GLY A 144 5.69 1.77 1.62
N ASN A 145 6.29 2.48 0.66
CA ASN A 145 6.60 3.90 0.81
C ASN A 145 5.32 4.75 0.89
N ALA A 146 4.31 4.43 0.07
CA ALA A 146 3.00 5.08 0.18
C ALA A 146 2.38 4.89 1.58
N ALA A 147 2.43 3.68 2.14
CA ALA A 147 1.90 3.40 3.47
C ALA A 147 2.66 4.13 4.60
N SER A 148 3.99 4.26 4.49
CA SER A 148 4.81 4.96 5.48
C SER A 148 4.65 6.48 5.43
N PHE A 149 4.49 7.06 4.25
CA PHE A 149 4.37 8.52 4.08
C PHE A 149 2.93 9.04 4.21
N ALA A 150 1.91 8.19 4.05
CA ALA A 150 0.51 8.57 4.26
C ALA A 150 0.22 9.22 5.65
N PRO A 151 0.65 8.66 6.81
CA PRO A 151 0.40 9.30 8.09
C PRO A 151 1.12 10.65 8.22
N ILE A 152 2.33 10.76 7.66
CA ILE A 152 3.15 12.00 7.67
C ILE A 152 2.44 13.10 6.88
N ALA A 153 1.85 12.77 5.72
CA ALA A 153 1.10 13.72 4.91
C ALA A 153 -0.14 14.27 5.64
N VAL A 154 -0.81 13.44 6.45
CA VAL A 154 -1.95 13.85 7.28
C VAL A 154 -1.50 14.82 8.38
N GLU A 155 -0.37 14.55 9.02
CA GLU A 155 0.20 15.41 10.07
C GLU A 155 0.71 16.74 9.52
N ALA A 156 1.25 16.74 8.30
CA ALA A 156 1.70 17.93 7.58
C ALA A 156 0.55 18.85 7.10
N GLY A 157 -0.71 18.53 7.42
CA GLY A 157 -1.84 19.42 7.19
C GLY A 157 -2.60 19.19 5.89
N ALA A 158 -2.51 18.00 5.28
CA ALA A 158 -3.39 17.63 4.17
C ALA A 158 -4.87 17.59 4.64
N THR A 159 -5.57 18.72 4.50
CA THR A 159 -6.89 18.98 5.09
C THR A 159 -7.95 17.97 4.64
N GLU A 160 -7.86 17.48 3.40
CA GLU A 160 -8.81 16.49 2.85
C GLU A 160 -8.56 15.07 3.44
N LEU A 161 -7.30 14.70 3.68
CA LEU A 161 -6.98 13.46 4.39
C LEU A 161 -7.36 13.53 5.88
N GLN A 162 -7.31 14.72 6.49
CA GLN A 162 -7.79 14.95 7.85
C GLN A 162 -9.32 14.84 7.93
N GLN A 163 -10.05 15.38 6.94
CA GLN A 163 -11.50 15.19 6.80
C GLN A 163 -11.87 13.72 6.54
N TRP A 164 -11.09 12.99 5.74
CA TRP A 164 -11.30 11.55 5.58
C TRP A 164 -10.96 10.76 6.86
N LYS A 165 -9.90 11.15 7.59
CA LYS A 165 -9.53 10.55 8.89
C LYS A 165 -10.55 10.88 10.01
N SER A 166 -11.24 12.02 9.94
CA SER A 166 -12.33 12.35 10.86
C SER A 166 -13.63 11.62 10.49
N ARG A 167 -13.97 11.52 9.20
CA ARG A 167 -15.11 10.69 8.72
C ARG A 167 -14.92 9.20 9.00
N SER A 168 -13.72 8.66 8.78
CA SER A 168 -13.41 7.25 9.08
C SER A 168 -13.30 6.94 10.57
N ARG A 169 -13.04 7.95 11.44
CA ARG A 169 -13.16 7.80 12.90
C ARG A 169 -14.59 7.99 13.42
N GLN A 170 -15.45 8.70 12.70
CA GLN A 170 -16.89 8.83 13.00
C GLN A 170 -17.73 7.70 12.40
N GLN A 171 -17.17 6.92 11.48
CA GLN A 171 -17.75 5.65 11.10
C GLN A 171 -17.54 4.71 12.31
N PRO A 172 -18.61 4.23 12.97
CA PRO A 172 -18.46 3.28 14.06
C PRO A 172 -17.65 2.12 13.51
N SER A 173 -16.65 1.65 14.26
CA SER A 173 -15.76 0.56 13.87
C SER A 173 -16.52 -0.48 13.05
N VAL A 174 -16.33 -0.40 11.74
CA VAL A 174 -16.86 -1.33 10.75
C VAL A 174 -15.82 -2.44 10.66
#